data_AF-A0A381VHA9-F1
#
_entry.id   AF-A0A381VHA9-F1
#
_cell.length_a   1.000
_cell.length_b   1.000
_cell.length_c   1.000
_cell.angle_alpha   90.00
_cell.angle_beta   90.00
_cell.angle_gamma   90.00
#
_symmetry.space_group_name_H-M   'P 1'
#
loop_
_entity.id
_entity.type
_entity.pdbx_description
1 polymer ?
#
loop_
_entity_poly.entity_id
_entity_poly.type
_entity_poly.pdbx_seq_one_letter_code
_entity_poly.pdbx_strand_id
1 'polypeptide(L)'
;MNIRFTILLVVLVVIVGSLVGITQVLRNTSDNESIARLYSIARNDILNVSMERKGTTVKFSKQDNQWVIVGDSTTDDVNVDEDRWSGIVFLLESPAIEKPVSKPEGEELDLGEFGLDPPVMKIGISNASSLVLEIYLGDSTPARDGFYVKLAGKKNAYVINSSWADVVTRLITQPPYPLEETLNDSVPID
;
A
#
# COMPACT_ATOMS: atom_id res chain seq x y z
N MET A 1 56.12 13.85 -35.56
CA MET A 1 55.21 13.52 -34.43
C MET A 1 56.05 13.48 -33.16
N ASN A 2 55.80 14.39 -32.21
CA ASN A 2 56.68 14.57 -31.06
C ASN A 2 56.26 13.59 -29.96
N ILE A 3 57.03 12.52 -29.77
CA ILE A 3 56.66 11.41 -28.88
C ILE A 3 56.42 11.87 -27.43
N ARG A 4 57.10 12.95 -27.01
CA ARG A 4 56.89 13.60 -25.70
C ARG A 4 55.48 14.20 -25.57
N PHE A 5 54.95 14.77 -26.66
CA PHE A 5 53.61 15.34 -26.70
C PHE A 5 52.53 14.25 -26.73
N THR A 6 52.82 13.14 -27.43
CA THR A 6 51.95 11.94 -27.45
C THR A 6 51.82 11.30 -26.07
N ILE A 7 52.92 11.17 -25.32
CA ILE A 7 52.91 10.60 -23.96
C ILE A 7 52.08 11.49 -23.01
N LEU A 8 52.25 12.82 -23.11
CA LEU A 8 51.52 13.76 -22.26
C LEU A 8 50.00 13.69 -22.50
N LEU A 9 49.59 13.54 -23.76
CA LEU A 9 48.18 13.42 -24.12
C LEU A 9 47.56 12.11 -23.60
N VAL A 10 48.28 10.99 -23.69
CA VAL A 10 47.80 9.69 -23.17
C VAL A 10 47.61 9.73 -21.66
N VAL A 11 48.56 10.30 -20.92
CA VAL A 11 48.46 10.44 -19.45
C VAL A 11 47.26 11.31 -19.07
N LEU A 12 47.02 12.41 -19.78
CA LEU A 12 45.85 13.28 -19.55
C LEU A 12 44.53 12.51 -19.76
N VAL A 13 44.43 11.71 -20.83
CA VAL A 13 43.23 10.91 -21.11
C VAL A 13 42.97 9.87 -20.01
N VAL A 14 44.02 9.23 -19.48
CA VAL A 14 43.89 8.27 -18.36
C VAL A 14 43.43 8.97 -17.08
N ILE A 15 43.95 10.17 -16.78
CA ILE A 15 43.54 10.96 -15.61
C ILE A 15 42.07 11.40 -15.74
N VAL A 16 41.67 11.90 -16.91
CA VAL A 16 40.27 12.29 -17.16
C VAL A 16 39.35 11.09 -17.13
N GLY A 17 39.75 9.97 -17.75
CA GLY A 17 38.98 8.73 -17.77
C GLY A 17 38.81 8.13 -16.37
N SER A 18 39.83 8.18 -15.52
CA SER A 18 39.75 7.74 -14.13
C SER A 18 38.89 8.67 -13.27
N LEU A 19 38.99 9.99 -13.43
CA LEU A 19 38.09 10.95 -12.79
C LEU A 19 36.63 10.69 -13.19
N VAL A 20 36.34 10.51 -14.48
CA VAL A 20 34.99 10.20 -14.97
C VAL A 20 34.51 8.84 -14.45
N GLY A 21 35.36 7.80 -14.48
CA GLY A 21 35.03 6.47 -13.99
C GLY A 21 34.67 6.46 -12.49
N ILE A 22 35.42 7.20 -11.67
CA ILE A 22 35.12 7.36 -10.24
C ILE A 22 33.79 8.10 -10.06
N THR A 23 33.54 9.17 -10.82
CA THR A 23 32.25 9.88 -10.74
C THR A 23 31.07 9.03 -11.21
N GLN A 24 31.25 8.10 -12.16
CA GLN A 24 30.19 7.16 -12.57
C GLN A 24 29.93 6.07 -11.52
N VAL A 25 30.98 5.52 -10.90
CA VAL A 25 30.84 4.55 -9.80
C VAL A 25 30.15 5.18 -8.58
N LEU A 26 30.46 6.44 -8.26
CA LEU A 26 29.80 7.17 -7.16
C LEU A 26 28.40 7.69 -7.53
N ARG A 27 28.14 8.01 -8.81
CA ARG A 27 26.79 8.40 -9.31
C ARG A 27 25.85 7.21 -9.51
N ASN A 28 26.34 5.97 -9.54
CA ASN A 28 25.48 4.78 -9.50
C ASN A 28 24.84 4.55 -8.14
N THR A 29 25.27 5.29 -7.10
CA THR A 29 24.50 5.53 -5.88
C THR A 29 23.78 6.87 -6.01
N SER A 30 23.09 7.08 -7.13
CA SER A 30 22.04 8.09 -7.16
C SER A 30 20.98 7.61 -6.18
N ASP A 31 20.80 8.35 -5.08
CA ASP A 31 19.67 8.28 -4.16
C ASP A 31 18.36 8.55 -4.91
N ASN A 32 17.98 7.60 -5.76
CA ASN A 32 16.59 7.31 -6.03
C ASN A 32 16.33 6.07 -5.17
N GLU A 33 16.18 6.26 -3.84
CA GLU A 33 15.64 5.22 -2.99
C GLU A 33 14.34 4.77 -3.65
N SER A 34 14.36 3.61 -4.30
CA SER A 34 13.13 3.02 -4.79
C SER A 34 12.26 2.84 -3.56
N ILE A 35 11.17 3.62 -3.46
CA ILE A 35 10.24 3.49 -2.34
C ILE A 35 9.86 2.01 -2.27
N ALA A 36 10.34 1.32 -1.24
CA ALA A 36 10.06 -0.08 -1.07
C ALA A 36 8.54 -0.22 -0.92
N ARG A 37 7.96 -1.21 -1.59
CA ARG A 37 6.51 -1.47 -1.56
C ARG A 37 6.25 -2.71 -0.73
N LEU A 38 5.13 -2.72 0.00
CA LEU A 38 4.71 -3.90 0.76
C LEU A 38 4.37 -5.07 -0.18
N TYR A 39 3.72 -4.75 -1.30
CA TYR A 39 3.42 -5.65 -2.42
C TYR A 39 3.14 -4.83 -3.68
N SER A 40 2.92 -5.51 -4.80
CA SER A 40 2.41 -4.92 -6.04
C SER A 40 1.40 -5.89 -6.67
N ILE A 41 0.21 -5.40 -7.00
CA ILE A 41 -0.84 -6.16 -7.69
C ILE A 41 -1.38 -5.32 -8.85
N ALA A 42 -1.79 -5.97 -9.94
CA ALA A 42 -2.44 -5.26 -11.04
C ALA A 42 -3.85 -4.80 -10.63
N ARG A 43 -4.24 -3.59 -11.04
CA ARG A 43 -5.58 -3.02 -10.77
C ARG A 43 -6.72 -3.99 -11.08
N ASN A 44 -6.61 -4.66 -12.24
CA ASN A 44 -7.66 -5.54 -12.73
C ASN A 44 -7.79 -6.85 -11.93
N ASP A 45 -6.79 -7.18 -11.10
CA ASP A 45 -6.84 -8.34 -10.21
C ASP A 45 -7.46 -8.00 -8.84
N ILE A 46 -7.66 -6.71 -8.54
CA ILE A 46 -8.39 -6.25 -7.35
C ILE A 46 -9.88 -6.27 -7.67
N LEU A 47 -10.54 -7.40 -7.43
CA LEU A 47 -11.97 -7.57 -7.72
C LEU A 47 -12.82 -7.65 -6.45
N ASN A 48 -12.24 -8.12 -5.35
CA ASN A 48 -12.89 -8.15 -4.05
C ASN A 48 -11.93 -7.65 -2.98
N VAL A 49 -12.45 -6.85 -2.05
CA VAL A 49 -11.72 -6.37 -0.88
C VAL A 49 -12.54 -6.71 0.36
N SER A 50 -11.97 -7.49 1.27
CA SER A 50 -12.57 -7.75 2.58
C SER A 50 -11.80 -7.02 3.67
N MET A 51 -12.52 -6.52 4.66
CA MET A 51 -11.95 -5.82 5.81
C MET A 51 -12.57 -6.37 7.08
N GLU A 52 -11.74 -6.75 8.05
CA GLU A 52 -12.17 -7.21 9.36
C GLU A 52 -11.48 -6.39 10.45
N ARG A 53 -12.25 -5.81 11.36
CA ARG A 53 -11.74 -5.04 12.49
C ARG A 53 -12.70 -5.11 13.67
N LYS A 54 -12.20 -5.54 14.85
CA LYS A 54 -12.96 -5.60 16.11
C LYS A 54 -14.32 -6.33 15.98
N GLY A 55 -14.35 -7.42 15.20
CA GLY A 55 -15.55 -8.21 14.95
C GLY A 55 -16.51 -7.65 13.89
N THR A 56 -16.26 -6.44 13.38
CA THR A 56 -16.96 -5.89 12.21
C THR A 56 -16.29 -6.40 10.94
N THR A 57 -17.09 -6.80 9.95
CA THR A 57 -16.62 -7.14 8.60
C THR A 57 -17.32 -6.26 7.59
N VAL A 58 -16.56 -5.69 6.65
CA VAL A 58 -17.09 -5.01 5.45
C VAL A 58 -16.43 -5.61 4.22
N LYS A 59 -17.23 -5.82 3.18
CA LYS A 59 -16.76 -6.40 1.92
C LYS A 59 -17.14 -5.50 0.77
N PHE A 60 -16.24 -5.37 -0.19
CA PHE A 60 -16.44 -4.66 -1.44
C PHE A 60 -16.21 -5.63 -2.59
N SER A 61 -17.03 -5.53 -3.63
CA SER A 61 -16.90 -6.35 -4.83
C SER A 61 -17.11 -5.51 -6.08
N LYS A 62 -16.35 -5.81 -7.13
CA LYS A 62 -16.53 -5.21 -8.45
C LYS A 62 -17.51 -6.06 -9.25
N GLN A 63 -18.72 -5.57 -9.46
CA GLN A 63 -19.81 -6.23 -10.20
C GLN A 63 -20.23 -5.35 -11.37
N ASP A 64 -20.35 -5.91 -12.58
CA ASP A 64 -20.75 -5.17 -13.79
C ASP A 64 -20.00 -3.84 -14.01
N ASN A 65 -18.71 -3.85 -13.68
CA ASN A 65 -17.80 -2.71 -13.73
C ASN A 65 -18.09 -1.56 -12.73
N GLN A 66 -18.96 -1.77 -11.76
CA GLN A 66 -19.23 -0.89 -10.63
C GLN A 66 -18.77 -1.54 -9.31
N TRP A 67 -18.43 -0.73 -8.31
CA TRP A 67 -18.10 -1.24 -6.98
C TRP A 67 -19.32 -1.20 -6.09
N VAL A 68 -19.52 -2.29 -5.36
CA VAL A 68 -20.60 -2.41 -4.37
C VAL A 68 -20.03 -2.75 -3.01
N ILE A 69 -20.72 -2.28 -1.97
CA ILE A 69 -20.63 -2.81 -0.61
C ILE A 69 -21.51 -4.05 -0.58
N VAL A 70 -20.91 -5.20 -0.30
CA VAL A 70 -21.62 -6.48 -0.32
C VAL A 70 -22.46 -6.61 0.94
N GLY A 71 -23.75 -6.86 0.76
CA GLY A 71 -24.71 -7.11 1.83
C GLY A 71 -24.49 -8.47 2.51
N ASP A 72 -25.32 -8.78 3.50
CA ASP A 72 -25.36 -10.11 4.12
C ASP A 72 -26.63 -10.86 3.72
N SER A 73 -26.97 -11.95 4.43
CA SER A 73 -28.18 -12.73 4.13
C SER A 73 -29.50 -11.95 4.29
N THR A 74 -29.45 -10.74 4.86
CA THR A 74 -30.62 -9.91 5.20
C THR A 74 -30.62 -8.56 4.49
N THR A 75 -29.55 -8.20 3.77
CA THR A 75 -29.41 -6.92 3.09
C THR A 75 -28.89 -7.11 1.67
N ASP A 76 -29.40 -6.31 0.74
CA ASP A 76 -28.92 -6.30 -0.63
C ASP A 76 -27.57 -5.56 -0.75
N ASP A 77 -26.86 -5.82 -1.85
CA ASP A 77 -25.66 -5.07 -2.22
C ASP A 77 -26.01 -3.61 -2.53
N VAL A 78 -25.14 -2.70 -2.12
CA VAL A 78 -25.33 -1.25 -2.30
C VAL A 78 -24.15 -0.69 -3.07
N ASN A 79 -24.39 0.09 -4.12
CA ASN A 79 -23.31 0.79 -4.83
C ASN A 79 -22.50 1.65 -3.87
N VAL A 80 -21.18 1.70 -4.05
CA VAL A 80 -20.35 2.66 -3.31
C VAL A 80 -20.65 4.09 -3.74
N ASP A 81 -20.41 5.04 -2.85
CA ASP A 81 -20.20 6.43 -3.22
C ASP A 81 -18.90 6.54 -4.02
N GLU A 82 -19.03 6.85 -5.32
CA GLU A 82 -17.92 6.85 -6.28
C GLU A 82 -16.86 7.90 -5.93
N ASP A 83 -17.24 9.08 -5.41
CA ASP A 83 -16.29 10.12 -5.03
C ASP A 83 -15.42 9.66 -3.86
N ARG A 84 -16.02 8.98 -2.88
CA ARG A 84 -15.31 8.40 -1.74
C ARG A 84 -14.51 7.15 -2.09
N TRP A 85 -14.85 6.46 -3.19
CA TRP A 85 -14.21 5.22 -3.63
C TRP A 85 -13.12 5.40 -4.69
N SER A 86 -13.19 6.44 -5.53
CA SER A 86 -12.41 6.61 -6.78
C SER A 86 -10.87 6.49 -6.66
N GLY A 87 -10.29 6.67 -5.47
CA GLY A 87 -8.85 6.50 -5.21
C GLY A 87 -8.46 5.20 -4.49
N ILE A 88 -9.42 4.43 -3.98
CA ILE A 88 -9.17 3.31 -3.08
C ILE A 88 -8.42 2.17 -3.79
N VAL A 89 -8.84 1.82 -5.00
CA VAL A 89 -8.18 0.73 -5.75
C VAL A 89 -6.73 1.06 -6.04
N PHE A 90 -6.43 2.33 -6.41
CA PHE A 90 -5.05 2.78 -6.64
C PHE A 90 -4.20 2.72 -5.36
N LEU A 91 -4.78 3.12 -4.22
CA LEU A 91 -4.12 3.05 -2.92
C LEU A 91 -3.74 1.60 -2.55
N LEU A 92 -4.54 0.62 -2.96
CA LEU A 92 -4.33 -0.79 -2.69
C LEU A 92 -3.38 -1.48 -3.67
N GLU A 93 -3.05 -0.91 -4.83
CA GLU A 93 -2.19 -1.57 -5.84
C GLU A 93 -0.75 -1.80 -5.36
N SER A 94 -0.16 -0.79 -4.73
CA SER A 94 1.26 -0.83 -4.33
C SER A 94 1.53 0.06 -3.11
N PRO A 95 1.10 -0.35 -1.90
CA PRO A 95 1.35 0.43 -0.70
C PRO A 95 2.85 0.62 -0.47
N ALA A 96 3.27 1.86 -0.26
CA ALA A 96 4.64 2.20 0.12
C ALA A 96 4.89 1.80 1.58
N ILE A 97 6.04 1.18 1.86
CA ILE A 97 6.54 1.04 3.22
C ILE A 97 7.51 2.17 3.52
N GLU A 98 7.54 2.62 4.76
CA GLU A 98 8.50 3.62 5.22
C GLU A 98 9.81 2.97 5.63
N LYS A 99 9.72 1.90 6.43
CA LYS A 99 10.89 1.18 6.95
C LYS A 99 10.54 -0.25 7.38
N PRO A 100 11.51 -1.18 7.36
CA PRO A 100 11.35 -2.48 8.00
C PRO A 100 11.32 -2.34 9.53
N VAL A 101 10.58 -3.23 10.20
CA VAL A 101 10.70 -3.40 11.65
C VAL A 101 11.96 -4.22 11.92
N SER A 102 12.91 -3.62 12.64
CA SER A 102 14.19 -4.23 12.97
C SER A 102 14.09 -5.15 14.18
N LYS A 103 14.91 -6.19 14.18
CA LYS A 103 15.11 -7.15 15.28
C LYS A 103 16.61 -7.46 15.39
N PRO A 104 17.11 -7.90 16.56
CA PRO A 104 18.45 -8.45 16.67
C PRO A 104 18.67 -9.62 15.70
N GLU A 105 19.92 -9.78 15.24
CA GLU A 105 20.27 -10.88 14.36
C GLU A 105 20.04 -12.23 15.08
N GLY A 106 19.37 -13.17 14.41
CA GLY A 106 19.05 -14.49 14.97
C GLY A 106 17.74 -14.61 15.78
N GLU A 107 17.08 -13.50 16.14
CA GLU A 107 15.83 -13.53 16.92
C GLU A 107 14.59 -13.46 16.02
N GLU A 108 13.43 -14.01 16.40
CA GLU A 108 12.18 -13.77 15.66
C GLU A 108 11.47 -12.51 16.17
N LEU A 109 10.72 -11.81 15.31
CA LEU A 109 9.90 -10.68 15.76
C LEU A 109 8.73 -11.22 16.59
N ASP A 110 8.57 -10.71 17.81
CA ASP A 110 7.33 -10.88 18.55
C ASP A 110 6.26 -9.99 17.91
N LEU A 111 5.41 -10.61 17.09
CA LEU A 111 4.35 -9.90 16.36
C LEU A 111 3.26 -9.36 17.30
N GLY A 112 3.13 -9.92 18.50
CA GLY A 112 2.18 -9.45 19.51
C GLY A 112 2.51 -8.05 20.01
N GLU A 113 3.80 -7.72 20.16
CA GLU A 113 4.27 -6.39 20.60
C GLU A 113 3.87 -5.25 19.63
N PHE A 114 3.58 -5.59 18.38
CA PHE A 114 3.20 -4.65 17.32
C PHE A 114 1.71 -4.70 16.97
N GLY A 115 0.91 -5.48 17.72
CA GLY A 115 -0.51 -5.69 17.42
C GLY A 115 -0.73 -6.43 16.10
N LEU A 116 0.22 -7.26 15.67
CA LEU A 116 0.16 -8.07 14.44
C LEU A 116 -0.22 -9.53 14.70
N ASP A 117 -0.27 -9.96 15.95
CA ASP A 117 -0.75 -11.28 16.37
C ASP A 117 -1.46 -11.22 17.76
N PRO A 118 -2.81 -11.18 17.80
CA PRO A 118 -3.72 -11.07 16.66
C PRO A 118 -3.65 -9.66 16.02
N PRO A 119 -3.92 -9.54 14.70
CA PRO A 119 -3.89 -8.25 14.03
C PRO A 119 -5.06 -7.36 14.44
N VAL A 120 -4.82 -6.05 14.56
CA VAL A 120 -5.86 -5.04 14.81
C VAL A 120 -6.88 -4.99 13.66
N MET A 121 -6.42 -5.14 12.42
CA MET A 121 -7.26 -5.19 11.22
C MET A 121 -6.68 -6.15 10.18
N LYS A 122 -7.56 -6.91 9.52
CA LYS A 122 -7.21 -7.75 8.37
C LYS A 122 -7.82 -7.17 7.10
N ILE A 123 -7.05 -7.16 6.03
CA ILE A 123 -7.49 -6.73 4.69
C ILE A 123 -7.20 -7.86 3.71
N GLY A 124 -8.23 -8.44 3.12
CA GLY A 124 -8.11 -9.45 2.07
C GLY A 124 -8.32 -8.82 0.70
N ILE A 125 -7.46 -9.16 -0.26
CA ILE A 125 -7.66 -8.81 -1.68
C ILE A 125 -7.77 -10.11 -2.47
N SER A 126 -8.85 -10.24 -3.24
CA SER A 126 -9.11 -11.42 -4.06
C SER A 126 -9.42 -11.03 -5.50
N ASN A 127 -9.03 -11.89 -6.43
CA ASN A 127 -9.51 -11.87 -7.80
C ASN A 127 -10.77 -12.76 -7.91
N ALA A 128 -11.19 -13.10 -9.13
CA ALA A 128 -12.40 -13.90 -9.37
C ALA A 128 -12.25 -15.37 -8.91
N SER A 129 -11.02 -15.88 -8.81
CA SER A 129 -10.74 -17.30 -8.59
C SER A 129 -10.22 -17.61 -7.19
N SER A 130 -9.52 -16.67 -6.55
CA SER A 130 -8.86 -16.91 -5.27
C SER A 130 -8.51 -15.65 -4.50
N LEU A 131 -8.27 -15.81 -3.19
CA LEU A 131 -7.54 -14.84 -2.39
C LEU A 131 -6.14 -14.65 -2.97
N VAL A 132 -5.77 -13.40 -3.23
CA VAL A 132 -4.46 -13.04 -3.80
C VAL A 132 -3.48 -12.73 -2.67
N LEU A 133 -3.89 -11.90 -1.71
CA LEU A 133 -3.08 -11.56 -0.54
C LEU A 133 -3.96 -11.15 0.64
N GLU A 134 -3.42 -11.35 1.84
CA GLU A 134 -4.03 -10.89 3.09
C GLU A 134 -3.01 -10.04 3.84
N ILE A 135 -3.42 -8.86 4.26
CA ILE A 135 -2.61 -7.84 4.93
C ILE A 135 -3.07 -7.74 6.38
N TYR A 136 -2.13 -7.76 7.30
CA TYR A 136 -2.35 -7.53 8.71
C TYR A 136 -1.83 -6.15 9.08
N LEU A 137 -2.74 -5.30 9.56
CA LEU A 137 -2.45 -3.99 10.10
C LEU A 137 -2.54 -4.06 11.63
N GLY A 138 -1.50 -3.59 12.30
CA GLY A 138 -1.38 -3.63 13.75
C GLY A 138 -1.54 -2.25 14.38
N ASP A 139 -0.81 -2.04 15.47
CA ASP A 139 -0.87 -0.81 16.23
C ASP A 139 -0.19 0.36 15.51
N SER A 140 -0.56 1.58 15.91
CA SER A 140 0.18 2.79 15.52
C SER A 140 1.58 2.76 16.12
N THR A 141 2.58 3.27 15.40
CA THR A 141 3.91 3.50 15.95
C THR A 141 3.85 4.39 17.19
N PRO A 142 4.82 4.30 18.13
CA PRO A 142 4.86 5.19 19.29
C PRO A 142 4.86 6.69 18.93
N ALA A 143 5.46 7.06 17.79
CA ALA A 143 5.48 8.42 17.26
C ALA A 143 4.16 8.82 16.58
N ARG A 144 3.26 7.87 16.34
CA ARG A 144 1.94 8.03 15.69
C ARG A 144 2.02 8.57 14.26
N ASP A 145 3.15 8.37 13.61
CA ASP A 145 3.41 8.74 12.21
C ASP A 145 3.06 7.62 11.22
N GLY A 146 2.95 6.37 11.70
CA GLY A 146 2.61 5.21 10.89
C GLY A 146 1.97 4.09 11.69
N PHE A 147 1.79 2.95 11.03
CA PHE A 147 1.25 1.73 11.62
C PHE A 147 2.12 0.53 11.26
N TYR A 148 2.18 -0.45 12.15
CA TYR A 148 2.84 -1.71 11.85
C TYR A 148 2.00 -2.53 10.86
N VAL A 149 2.66 -3.14 9.87
CA VAL A 149 1.99 -3.91 8.82
C VAL A 149 2.79 -5.14 8.42
N LYS A 150 2.11 -6.22 8.04
CA LYS A 150 2.74 -7.39 7.40
C LYS A 150 1.79 -8.03 6.41
N LEU A 151 2.34 -8.91 5.56
CA LEU A 151 1.56 -9.87 4.79
C LEU A 151 1.36 -11.16 5.60
N ALA A 152 0.17 -11.74 5.53
CA ALA A 152 -0.13 -13.03 6.12
C ALA A 152 0.86 -14.10 5.62
N GLY A 153 1.27 -15.00 6.51
CA GLY A 153 2.26 -16.05 6.21
C GLY A 153 3.70 -15.56 6.00
N LYS A 154 3.99 -14.25 6.08
CA LYS A 154 5.36 -13.71 6.06
C LYS A 154 5.85 -13.41 7.48
N LYS A 155 7.17 -13.54 7.69
CA LYS A 155 7.83 -13.25 8.97
C LYS A 155 8.21 -11.78 9.15
N ASN A 156 8.42 -11.07 8.05
CA ASN A 156 8.85 -9.67 8.10
C ASN A 156 7.65 -8.75 8.35
N ALA A 157 7.86 -7.72 9.15
CA ALA A 157 6.93 -6.62 9.39
C ALA A 157 7.58 -5.30 8.98
N TYR A 158 6.74 -4.31 8.68
CA TYR A 158 7.12 -3.00 8.18
C TYR A 158 6.30 -1.91 8.87
N VAL A 159 6.70 -0.66 8.67
CA VAL A 159 5.89 0.51 9.00
C VAL A 159 5.30 1.07 7.71
N ILE A 160 3.99 1.33 7.70
CA ILE A 160 3.28 2.02 6.63
C ILE A 160 2.81 3.39 7.12
N ASN A 161 2.78 4.36 6.20
CA ASN A 161 2.36 5.72 6.52
C ASN A 161 0.92 5.77 7.09
N SER A 162 0.72 6.62 8.09
CA SER A 162 -0.59 6.87 8.71
C SER A 162 -1.69 7.21 7.69
N SER A 163 -1.39 7.99 6.64
CA SER A 163 -2.37 8.36 5.62
C SER A 163 -2.98 7.15 4.91
N TRP A 164 -2.17 6.12 4.64
CA TRP A 164 -2.68 4.88 4.03
C TRP A 164 -3.56 4.12 5.02
N ALA A 165 -3.07 3.96 6.26
CA ALA A 165 -3.76 3.25 7.33
C ALA A 165 -5.10 3.89 7.70
N ASP A 166 -5.16 5.22 7.70
CA ASP A 166 -6.37 6.00 8.00
C ASP A 166 -7.43 5.80 6.91
N VAL A 167 -7.03 5.80 5.64
CA VAL A 167 -7.97 5.57 4.54
C VAL A 167 -8.57 4.16 4.63
N VAL A 168 -7.76 3.11 4.80
CA VAL A 168 -8.29 1.74 4.91
C VAL A 168 -9.13 1.55 6.18
N THR A 169 -8.73 2.17 7.30
CA THR A 169 -9.52 2.13 8.54
C THR A 169 -10.87 2.84 8.36
N ARG A 170 -10.92 3.93 7.59
CA ARG A 170 -12.15 4.65 7.30
C ARG A 170 -13.13 3.81 6.49
N LEU A 171 -12.66 2.95 5.58
CA LEU A 171 -13.54 2.10 4.77
C LEU A 171 -14.38 1.11 5.59
N ILE A 172 -13.91 0.70 6.77
CA ILE A 172 -14.67 -0.16 7.67
C ILE A 172 -15.42 0.62 8.76
N THR A 173 -14.87 1.75 9.23
CA THR A 173 -15.50 2.55 10.30
C THR A 173 -16.55 3.53 9.80
N GLN A 174 -16.42 3.97 8.55
CA GLN A 174 -17.35 4.83 7.83
C GLN A 174 -17.39 4.37 6.37
N PRO A 175 -18.04 3.24 6.08
CA PRO A 175 -18.10 2.72 4.72
C PRO A 175 -18.66 3.77 3.74
N PRO A 176 -18.21 3.75 2.47
CA PRO A 176 -18.62 4.70 1.44
C PRO A 176 -20.02 4.37 0.92
N TYR A 177 -21.03 4.38 1.78
CA TYR A 177 -22.42 4.37 1.33
C TYR A 177 -22.74 5.70 0.62
N PRO A 178 -23.57 5.67 -0.44
CA PRO A 178 -24.10 6.87 -1.06
C PRO A 178 -24.86 7.69 -0.02
N LEU A 179 -24.85 9.01 -0.18
CA LEU A 179 -25.74 9.86 0.59
C LEU A 179 -27.18 9.45 0.26
N GLU A 180 -28.02 9.24 1.28
CA GLU A 180 -29.45 9.04 1.04
C GLU A 180 -29.97 10.29 0.31
N GLU A 181 -30.33 10.14 -0.97
CA GLU A 181 -31.12 11.15 -1.65
C GLU A 181 -32.46 11.22 -0.92
N THR A 182 -32.68 12.29 -0.14
CA THR A 182 -33.98 12.53 0.46
C THR A 182 -34.98 12.71 -0.68
N LEU A 183 -35.74 11.66 -1.00
CA LEU A 183 -36.96 11.71 -1.81
C LEU A 183 -38.03 12.49 -1.04
N ASN A 184 -37.84 13.79 -0.88
CA ASN A 184 -38.75 14.66 -0.16
C ASN A 184 -38.77 16.06 -0.81
N ASP A 185 -39.27 16.12 -2.04
CA ASP A 185 -39.79 17.37 -2.62
C ASP A 185 -40.83 17.09 -3.72
N SER A 186 -41.79 16.22 -3.41
CA SER A 186 -43.01 16.07 -4.20
C SER A 186 -44.23 16.08 -3.28
N VAL A 187 -44.37 17.17 -2.51
CA VAL A 187 -45.68 17.53 -1.98
C VAL A 187 -46.48 18.14 -3.13
N PRO A 188 -47.59 17.54 -3.58
CA PRO A 188 -48.46 18.18 -4.55
C PRO A 188 -49.02 19.45 -3.92
N ILE A 189 -48.86 20.58 -4.59
CA ILE A 189 -49.59 21.79 -4.24
C ILE A 189 -51.00 21.60 -4.79
N ASP A 190 -51.95 21.38 -3.89
CA ASP A 190 -53.39 21.48 -4.16
C ASP A 190 -53.81 22.96 -4.21
#